data_AF-A0A4Q5U4K9-F1
#
_entry.id   AF-A0A4Q5U4K9-F1
#
_cell.length_a   1.000
_cell.length_b   1.000
_cell.length_c   1.000
_cell.angle_alpha   90.00
_cell.angle_beta   90.00
_cell.angle_gamma   90.00
#
_symmetry.space_group_name_H-M   'P 1'
#
loop_
_entity.id
_entity.type
_entity.pdbx_description
1 polymer ?
#
loop_
_entity_poly.entity_id
_entity_poly.type
_entity_poly.pdbx_seq_one_letter_code
_entity_poly.pdbx_strand_id
1 'polypeptide(L)'
;MDRQKFEMLLLAFDNSDHQTITEAFTNSATWEILGHWTMNGKEEIRKFFGESDIEVIESVRERVIFTGDHAVVESRGKITPAAVPSLIQN
;
A
#
# COMPACT_ATOMS: atom_id res chain seq x y z
N MET A 1 -17.71 -9.41 1.84
CA MET A 1 -16.57 -8.82 2.58
C MET A 1 -17.12 -7.88 3.64
N ASP A 2 -16.54 -7.85 4.83
CA ASP A 2 -17.01 -7.00 5.93
C ASP A 2 -16.47 -5.57 5.76
N ARG A 3 -17.35 -4.58 5.70
CA ARG A 3 -17.00 -3.16 5.54
C ARG A 3 -16.02 -2.69 6.62
N GLN A 4 -16.14 -3.20 7.85
CA GLN A 4 -15.23 -2.86 8.94
C GLN A 4 -13.79 -3.30 8.64
N LYS A 5 -13.60 -4.47 8.04
CA LYS A 5 -12.27 -4.95 7.64
C LYS A 5 -11.63 -4.07 6.57
N PHE A 6 -12.45 -3.55 5.65
CA PHE A 6 -11.96 -2.64 4.63
C PHE A 6 -11.56 -1.29 5.24
N GLU A 7 -12.39 -0.72 6.12
CA GLU A 7 -12.06 0.52 6.82
C GLU A 7 -10.79 0.38 7.68
N MET A 8 -10.58 -0.77 8.32
CA MET A 8 -9.32 -1.08 9.02
C MET A 8 -8.11 -1.14 8.07
N LEU A 9 -8.25 -1.78 6.91
CA LEU A 9 -7.19 -1.81 5.91
C LEU A 9 -6.84 -0.40 5.42
N LEU A 10 -7.84 0.46 5.20
CA LEU A 10 -7.59 1.84 4.78
C LEU A 10 -6.87 2.65 5.86
N LEU A 11 -7.25 2.47 7.13
CA LEU A 11 -6.53 3.10 8.25
C LEU A 11 -5.09 2.60 8.35
N ALA A 12 -4.82 1.35 8.01
CA ALA A 12 -3.45 0.83 7.95
C ALA A 12 -2.63 1.53 6.86
N PHE A 13 -3.21 1.80 5.68
CA PHE A 13 -2.57 2.62 4.64
C PHE A 13 -2.33 4.06 5.09
N ASP A 14 -3.30 4.68 5.78
CA ASP A 14 -3.17 6.07 6.25
C ASP A 14 -2.04 6.23 7.29
N ASN A 15 -1.69 5.15 8.02
CA ASN A 15 -0.67 5.14 9.07
C ASN A 15 0.63 4.42 8.70
N SER A 16 0.80 4.02 7.43
CA SER A 16 1.95 3.20 6.98
C SER A 16 2.16 1.93 7.81
N ASP A 17 1.07 1.31 8.28
CA ASP A 17 1.12 0.04 9.02
C ASP A 17 1.25 -1.13 8.04
N HIS A 18 2.50 -1.37 7.61
CA HIS A 18 2.84 -2.40 6.63
C HIS A 18 2.49 -3.81 7.12
N GLN A 19 2.51 -4.06 8.43
CA GLN A 19 2.14 -5.38 8.96
C GLN A 19 0.66 -5.64 8.75
N THR A 20 -0.22 -4.72 9.18
CA THR A 20 -1.66 -4.87 9.00
C THR A 20 -2.05 -4.91 7.52
N ILE A 21 -1.41 -4.10 6.67
CA ILE A 21 -1.62 -4.12 5.21
C ILE A 21 -1.31 -5.51 4.65
N THR A 22 -0.12 -6.05 4.96
CA THR A 22 0.32 -7.33 4.41
C THR A 22 -0.49 -8.51 4.96
N GLU A 23 -0.91 -8.46 6.22
CA GLU A 23 -1.76 -9.47 6.84
C GLU A 23 -3.14 -9.57 6.19
N ALA A 24 -3.69 -8.46 5.69
CA ALA A 24 -5.00 -8.41 5.05
C ALA A 24 -5.07 -9.16 3.70
N PHE A 25 -3.94 -9.37 3.02
CA PHE A 25 -3.91 -10.09 1.75
C PHE A 25 -4.05 -11.60 1.91
N THR A 26 -4.74 -12.23 0.97
CA THR A 26 -4.75 -13.69 0.80
C THR A 26 -3.42 -14.16 0.22
N ASN A 27 -3.08 -15.44 0.43
CA ASN A 27 -1.83 -16.01 -0.11
C ASN A 27 -1.73 -15.91 -1.64
N SER A 28 -2.86 -15.84 -2.34
CA SER A 28 -2.97 -15.72 -3.80
C SER A 28 -3.33 -14.31 -4.28
N ALA A 29 -3.15 -13.28 -3.45
CA ALA A 29 -3.47 -11.91 -3.84
C ALA A 29 -2.57 -11.42 -4.98
N THR A 30 -3.10 -10.57 -5.83
CA THR A 30 -2.33 -9.85 -6.85
C THR A 30 -2.36 -8.37 -6.53
N TRP A 31 -1.19 -7.72 -6.56
CA TRP A 31 -1.08 -6.26 -6.46
C TRP A 31 -0.50 -5.72 -7.75
N GLU A 32 -1.17 -4.75 -8.35
CA GLU A 32 -0.76 -4.13 -9.60
C GLU A 32 -0.51 -2.64 -9.41
N ILE A 33 0.65 -2.18 -9.87
CA ILE A 33 0.98 -0.77 -10.06
C ILE A 33 0.94 -0.54 -11.56
N LEU A 34 -0.15 0.09 -12.02
CA LEU A 34 -0.43 0.27 -13.45
C LEU A 34 0.75 0.91 -14.17
N GLY A 35 1.19 0.27 -15.26
CA GLY A 35 2.31 0.74 -16.08
C GLY A 35 3.71 0.41 -15.55
N HIS A 36 3.82 -0.25 -14.39
CA HIS A 36 5.11 -0.56 -13.76
C HIS A 36 5.27 -2.05 -13.45
N TRP A 37 4.57 -2.55 -12.42
CA TRP A 37 4.83 -3.88 -11.85
C TRP A 37 3.53 -4.58 -11.46
N THR A 38 3.56 -5.90 -11.56
CA THR A 38 2.53 -6.79 -11.02
C THR A 38 3.21 -7.76 -10.06
N MET A 39 2.71 -7.84 -8.83
CA MET A 39 3.19 -8.73 -7.78
C MET A 39 2.15 -9.82 -7.52
N ASN A 40 2.60 -11.06 -7.44
CA ASN A 40 1.75 -12.23 -7.31
C ASN A 40 2.05 -12.98 -6.02
N GLY A 41 1.07 -12.99 -5.13
CA GLY A 41 1.11 -13.65 -3.83
C GLY A 41 1.52 -12.72 -2.70
N LYS A 42 1.05 -13.07 -1.50
CA LYS A 42 1.26 -12.29 -0.26
C LYS A 42 2.74 -12.01 0.04
N GLU A 43 3.63 -12.94 -0.29
CA GLU A 43 5.05 -12.82 0.02
C GLU A 43 5.75 -11.74 -0.82
N GLU A 44 5.40 -11.61 -2.10
CA GLU A 44 5.93 -10.53 -2.95
C GLU A 44 5.43 -9.17 -2.49
N ILE A 45 4.14 -9.08 -2.15
CA ILE A 45 3.53 -7.87 -1.59
C ILE A 45 4.19 -7.51 -0.25
N ARG A 46 4.47 -8.50 0.61
CA ARG A 46 5.17 -8.29 1.89
C ARG A 46 6.57 -7.73 1.70
N LYS A 47 7.34 -8.26 0.76
CA LYS A 47 8.66 -7.74 0.42
C LYS A 47 8.58 -6.30 -0.08
N PHE A 48 7.61 -5.99 -0.93
CA PHE A 48 7.41 -4.61 -1.40
C PHE A 48 7.19 -3.66 -0.22
N PHE A 49 6.23 -3.90 0.67
CA PHE A 49 6.03 -2.97 1.80
C PHE A 49 7.17 -3.01 2.84
N GLY A 50 7.86 -4.13 3.03
CA GLY A 50 8.95 -4.26 4.01
C GLY A 50 10.31 -3.74 3.55
N GLU A 51 10.56 -3.73 2.24
CA GLU A 51 11.87 -3.45 1.63
C GLU A 51 11.80 -2.32 0.58
N SER A 52 10.65 -1.64 0.44
CA SER A 52 10.52 -0.54 -0.52
C SER A 52 11.40 0.64 -0.14
N ASP A 53 12.18 1.10 -1.12
CA ASP A 53 12.90 2.37 -1.07
C ASP A 53 11.97 3.58 -1.29
N ILE A 54 10.68 3.50 -0.90
CA ILE A 54 9.71 4.58 -1.05
C ILE A 54 9.17 4.93 0.33
N GLU A 55 9.38 6.18 0.74
CA GLU A 55 8.84 6.74 1.96
C GLU A 55 7.62 7.61 1.62
N VAL A 56 6.50 7.34 2.30
CA VAL A 56 5.28 8.16 2.20
C VAL A 56 5.39 9.33 3.16
N ILE A 57 5.58 10.54 2.62
CA ILE A 57 5.66 11.79 3.39
C ILE A 57 4.27 12.27 3.78
N GLU A 58 3.34 12.17 2.84
CA GLU A 58 1.97 12.64 3.00
C GLU A 58 1.04 11.70 2.24
N SER A 59 -0.09 11.33 2.84
CA SER A 59 -1.17 10.61 2.19
C SER A 59 -2.50 11.18 2.67
N VAL A 60 -3.28 11.71 1.72
CA VAL A 60 -4.59 12.30 1.97
C VAL A 60 -5.60 11.53 1.13
N ARG A 61 -6.48 10.81 1.82
CA ARG A 61 -7.61 10.13 1.20
C ARG A 61 -8.71 11.13 0.88
N GLU A 62 -9.16 11.17 -0.37
CA GLU A 62 -10.16 12.12 -0.85
C GLU A 62 -11.56 11.51 -0.91
N ARG A 63 -11.63 10.27 -1.42
CA ARG A 63 -12.90 9.60 -1.67
C ARG A 63 -12.75 8.10 -1.52
N VAL A 64 -13.79 7.48 -0.96
CA VAL A 64 -13.97 6.02 -0.94
C VAL A 64 -15.32 5.70 -1.53
N ILE A 65 -15.35 4.79 -2.51
CA ILE A 65 -16.57 4.29 -3.13
C ILE A 65 -16.62 2.79 -2.91
N PHE A 66 -17.63 2.29 -2.20
CA PHE A 66 -17.86 0.85 -2.03
C PHE A 66 -18.84 0.34 -3.10
N THR A 67 -18.47 -0.73 -3.79
CA THR A 67 -19.31 -1.38 -4.81
C THR A 67 -19.26 -2.90 -4.62
N GLY A 68 -20.24 -3.44 -3.88
CA GLY A 68 -20.32 -4.86 -3.59
C GLY A 68 -19.12 -5.36 -2.78
N ASP A 69 -18.30 -6.20 -3.40
CA ASP A 69 -17.06 -6.78 -2.87
C ASP A 69 -15.80 -5.96 -3.21
N HIS A 70 -15.96 -4.80 -3.84
CA HIS A 70 -14.88 -3.90 -4.20
C HIS A 70 -14.99 -2.57 -3.46
N ALA A 71 -13.86 -1.90 -3.29
CA ALA A 71 -13.86 -0.47 -3.05
C ALA A 71 -12.80 0.22 -3.90
N VAL A 72 -13.12 1.44 -4.32
CA VAL A 72 -12.21 2.35 -5.02
C VAL A 72 -11.85 3.46 -4.06
N VAL A 73 -10.55 3.70 -3.90
CA VAL A 73 -10.02 4.78 -3.07
C VAL A 73 -9.26 5.75 -3.94
N GLU A 74 -9.67 7.00 -3.88
CA GLU A 74 -8.96 8.13 -4.47
C GLU A 74 -8.17 8.82 -3.35
N SER A 75 -6.86 8.92 -3.53
CA SER A 75 -5.96 9.59 -2.61
C SER A 75 -4.95 10.43 -3.37
N ARG A 76 -4.46 11.46 -2.69
CA ARG A 76 -3.32 12.27 -3.11
C ARG A 76 -2.24 12.13 -2.06
N GLY A 77 -0.99 11.98 -2.49
CA GLY A 77 0.10 11.84 -1.55
C GLY A 77 1.41 12.39 -2.11
N LYS A 78 2.36 12.59 -1.20
CA LYS A 78 3.75 12.87 -1.52
C LYS A 78 4.56 11.68 -1.06
N ILE A 79 5.30 11.12 -2.00
CA ILE A 79 6.28 10.08 -1.74
C ILE A 79 7.67 10.65 -2.06
N THR A 80 8.66 10.24 -1.29
CA THR A 80 10.07 10.45 -1.63
C THR A 80 10.72 9.08 -1.76
N PRO A 81 11.76 8.91 -2.59
CA PRO A 81 12.68 7.83 -2.37
C PRO A 81 13.09 7.85 -0.89
N ALA A 82 12.99 6.70 -0.21
CA ALA A 82 13.56 6.53 1.11
C ALA A 82 15.02 6.95 1.03
N ALA A 83 15.50 7.69 2.04
CA ALA A 83 16.88 8.12 2.06
C ALA A 83 17.80 6.89 2.04
N VAL A 84 18.30 6.51 0.87
CA VAL A 84 19.32 5.49 0.73
C VAL A 84 20.60 6.08 1.34
N PRO A 85 21.08 5.59 2.50
CA PRO A 85 22.21 6.21 3.19
C PRO A 85 23.52 6.18 2.36
N SER A 86 23.56 5.40 1.27
CA SER A 86 24.73 5.25 0.40
C SER A 86 24.78 6.22 -0.80
N LEU A 87 23.81 7.13 -0.99
CA LEU A 87 23.82 8.08 -2.12
C LEU A 87 24.01 9.56 -1.71
N ILE A 88 24.17 9.86 -0.42
CA ILE A 88 24.58 11.20 0.06
C ILE A 88 26.10 11.24 0.27
N GLN A 89 26.89 10.76 -0.70
CA GLN A 89 28.32 11.10 -0.83
C GLN A 89 28.74 11.01 -2.30
N ASN A 90 28.67 12.15 -3.00
CA ASN A 90 29.66 12.62 -3.98
C ASN A 90 29.47 14.13 -4.16
#